data_AF-A0A6J1V3K9-F1
#
_entry.id   AF-A0A6J1V3K9-F1
#
_cell.length_a   1.000
_cell.length_b   1.000
_cell.length_c   1.000
_cell.angle_alpha   90.00
_cell.angle_beta   90.00
_cell.angle_gamma   90.00
#
_symmetry.space_group_name_H-M   'P 1'
#
loop_
_entity.id
_entity.type
_entity.pdbx_description
1 polymer ?
#
loop_
_entity_poly.entity_id
_entity_poly.type
_entity_poly.pdbx_seq_one_letter_code
_entity_poly.pdbx_strand_id
1 'polypeptide(L)'
;MTKKAGKSLKEKVTLKNNLLKEALAELLGTLILVALGCGCVAQAVLSKGTMGGAATISVGFAMAVTLGVYVAGGISGGHINPAVSFAMCLTGKMKWAKLPVYVLAQYLGAFLGSAVVFGINYDALIFYTGGSFTVKGPNATAHIFATYPQEYLSLANGFADQMMSTAFLILGVFAILDTDNLGVPKGLEPIAIGLLIILLTSSMALNSGCAMNPARDLGPRLFTYLAGWGSEVFTAEQGCLIEPHQEGALQQCPFNASLPLVMVIHGWSVDRRLEGWIWKLAEELKIQLPHSNVVITDWLSLAHAHYPVAVQNTRDVGREIARFLEWLEETVQFHRSNAHLVGYSLGAHVAGFAGSSMRGNGKIGRITGLDPAGPLFEGMSPTDRLSPDDADFVDAIHTFTQQHMGLSVGIKQPVAHFDFYPNGGTFQPGCHIMHVYNHIVQYGITGLTQTVKCAHERSVHLFIDSLRYSQKQITGYSCKNMQMFDKGRCLDCRAHRCNTLGYHIRKARVPGSQRFFLKTQPQMPFKVYHYQFKIHFIHEFQEPRIDPTFTISLTGNKDDVENLSITLDAEILEPDVHTWT
;
A
#
# COMPACT_ATOMS: atom_id res chain seq x y z
N MET A 1 3.74 82.66 -4.13
CA MET A 1 2.94 81.42 -4.24
C MET A 1 3.81 80.30 -4.77
N THR A 2 4.36 79.45 -3.90
CA THR A 2 5.17 78.28 -4.27
C THR A 2 4.25 77.09 -4.54
N LYS A 3 4.20 76.63 -5.81
CA LYS A 3 3.45 75.43 -6.23
C LYS A 3 4.05 74.19 -5.54
N LYS A 4 3.26 73.49 -4.73
CA LYS A 4 3.58 72.13 -4.25
C LYS A 4 3.66 71.20 -5.47
N ALA A 5 4.85 70.69 -5.77
CA ALA A 5 5.03 69.62 -6.74
C ALA A 5 4.29 68.35 -6.25
N GLY A 6 3.43 67.78 -7.09
CA GLY A 6 2.72 66.54 -6.79
C GLY A 6 3.70 65.36 -6.72
N LYS A 7 3.55 64.49 -5.71
CA LYS A 7 4.36 63.27 -5.54
C LYS A 7 4.32 62.39 -6.79
N SER A 8 5.48 61.86 -7.18
CA SER A 8 5.67 60.93 -8.31
C SER A 8 4.85 59.65 -8.10
N LEU A 9 4.42 58.98 -9.19
CA LEU A 9 3.72 57.68 -9.11
C LEU A 9 4.55 56.64 -8.32
N LYS A 10 5.89 56.68 -8.47
CA LYS A 10 6.82 55.86 -7.69
C LYS A 10 6.67 56.11 -6.19
N GLU A 11 6.58 57.37 -5.76
CA GLU A 11 6.41 57.74 -4.34
C GLU A 11 5.03 57.40 -3.78
N LYS A 12 4.02 57.24 -4.65
CA LYS A 12 2.67 56.82 -4.27
C LYS A 12 2.55 55.31 -4.06
N VAL A 13 3.33 54.50 -4.80
CA VAL A 13 3.28 53.03 -4.76
C VAL A 13 4.40 52.41 -3.91
N THR A 14 5.44 53.17 -3.57
CA THR A 14 6.56 52.66 -2.76
C THR A 14 6.13 52.30 -1.34
N LEU A 15 6.30 51.02 -0.98
CA LEU A 15 6.12 50.55 0.40
C LEU A 15 7.06 51.30 1.34
N LYS A 16 6.53 51.83 2.44
CA LYS A 16 7.30 52.60 3.43
C LYS A 16 7.67 51.80 4.67
N ASN A 17 6.88 50.78 5.01
CA ASN A 17 7.14 49.96 6.19
C ASN A 17 8.23 48.92 5.88
N ASN A 18 9.37 49.03 6.55
CA ASN A 18 10.49 48.11 6.37
C ASN A 18 10.14 46.67 6.76
N LEU A 19 9.37 46.47 7.83
CA LEU A 19 8.95 45.12 8.25
C LEU A 19 8.07 44.44 7.19
N LEU A 20 7.22 45.21 6.52
CA LEU A 20 6.40 44.69 5.42
C LEU A 20 7.25 44.33 4.19
N LYS A 21 8.28 45.12 3.88
CA LYS A 21 9.24 44.79 2.81
C LYS A 21 9.98 43.49 3.12
N GLU A 22 10.47 43.36 4.34
CA GLU A 22 11.14 42.15 4.83
C GLU A 22 10.22 40.94 4.75
N ALA A 23 8.96 41.07 5.19
CA ALA A 23 7.96 40.01 5.09
C ALA A 23 7.70 39.58 3.65
N LEU A 24 7.54 40.53 2.71
CA LEU A 24 7.34 40.21 1.30
C LEU A 24 8.58 39.57 0.66
N ALA A 25 9.78 39.97 1.07
CA ALA A 25 11.03 39.37 0.64
C ALA A 25 11.14 37.91 1.12
N GLU A 26 10.86 37.64 2.40
CA GLU A 26 10.84 36.29 2.96
C GLU A 26 9.76 35.39 2.32
N LEU A 27 8.57 35.95 2.06
CA LEU A 27 7.50 35.25 1.35
C LEU A 27 7.95 34.86 -0.06
N LEU A 28 8.47 35.82 -0.84
CA LEU A 28 8.89 35.57 -2.22
C LEU A 28 10.09 34.61 -2.29
N GLY A 29 11.08 34.79 -1.42
CA GLY A 29 12.24 33.90 -1.35
C GLY A 29 11.85 32.46 -1.01
N THR A 30 10.93 32.28 -0.05
CA THR A 30 10.45 30.94 0.33
C THR A 30 9.54 30.32 -0.75
N LEU A 31 8.73 31.13 -1.43
CA LEU A 31 7.94 30.69 -2.59
C LEU A 31 8.86 30.13 -3.68
N ILE A 32 9.93 30.85 -4.02
CA ILE A 32 10.89 30.40 -5.04
C ILE A 32 11.59 29.11 -4.61
N LEU A 33 12.03 29.04 -3.35
CA LEU A 33 12.65 27.85 -2.78
C LEU A 33 11.77 26.62 -2.95
N VAL A 34 10.48 26.71 -2.59
CA VAL A 34 9.55 25.58 -2.66
C VAL A 34 9.14 25.30 -4.10
N ALA A 35 8.80 26.33 -4.88
CA ALA A 35 8.35 26.16 -6.26
C ALA A 35 9.39 25.45 -7.14
N LEU A 36 10.65 25.88 -7.05
CA LEU A 36 11.72 25.29 -7.85
C LEU A 36 12.22 23.97 -7.24
N GLY A 37 12.40 23.92 -5.92
CA GLY A 37 12.87 22.72 -5.23
C GLY A 37 11.92 21.53 -5.40
N CYS A 38 10.64 21.70 -5.03
CA CYS A 38 9.62 20.68 -5.23
C CYS A 38 9.35 20.42 -6.71
N GLY A 39 9.52 21.42 -7.60
CA GLY A 39 9.48 21.22 -9.05
C GLY A 39 10.52 20.21 -9.55
N CYS A 40 11.74 20.24 -9.02
CA CYS A 40 12.76 19.23 -9.34
C CYS A 40 12.35 17.82 -8.89
N VAL A 41 11.68 17.69 -7.74
CA VAL A 41 11.15 16.39 -7.26
C VAL A 41 9.99 15.94 -8.13
N ALA A 42 9.07 16.84 -8.49
CA ALA A 42 7.97 16.56 -9.40
C ALA A 42 8.48 16.00 -10.73
N GLN A 43 9.51 16.63 -11.31
CA GLN A 43 10.12 16.14 -12.55
C GLN A 43 10.71 14.72 -12.38
N ALA A 44 11.43 14.45 -11.29
CA ALA A 44 12.01 13.12 -11.05
C ALA A 44 10.93 12.05 -10.82
N VAL A 45 9.93 12.35 -9.99
CA VAL A 45 8.86 11.39 -9.61
C VAL A 45 7.91 11.12 -10.76
N LEU A 46 7.37 12.17 -11.39
CA LEU A 46 6.34 12.04 -12.44
C LEU A 46 6.92 11.44 -13.72
N SER A 47 8.23 11.58 -13.96
CA SER A 47 8.95 10.92 -15.05
C SER A 47 9.41 9.49 -14.72
N LYS A 48 9.06 8.96 -13.54
CA LYS A 48 9.52 7.65 -13.04
C LYS A 48 11.04 7.49 -13.05
N GLY A 49 11.76 8.57 -12.70
CA GLY A 49 13.22 8.60 -12.60
C GLY A 49 13.95 8.81 -13.93
N THR A 50 13.26 8.98 -15.05
CA THR A 50 13.91 9.17 -16.37
C THR A 50 14.47 10.58 -16.56
N MET A 51 13.88 11.59 -15.91
CA MET A 51 14.29 13.01 -16.01
C MET A 51 14.93 13.54 -14.72
N GLY A 52 15.41 12.66 -13.82
CA GLY A 52 16.10 13.05 -12.60
C GLY A 52 16.14 11.96 -11.53
N GLY A 53 16.97 12.17 -10.51
CA GLY A 53 17.12 11.30 -9.34
C GLY A 53 17.66 12.07 -8.12
N ALA A 54 18.21 11.35 -7.14
CA ALA A 54 18.65 11.94 -5.86
C ALA A 54 19.66 13.10 -6.02
N ALA A 55 20.61 12.96 -6.96
CA ALA A 55 21.62 13.99 -7.23
C ALA A 55 21.02 15.25 -7.84
N THR A 56 20.12 15.11 -8.83
CA THR A 56 19.47 16.26 -9.47
C THR A 56 18.51 16.96 -8.51
N ILE A 57 17.83 16.21 -7.64
CA ILE A 57 16.98 16.79 -6.58
C ILE A 57 17.84 17.60 -5.61
N SER A 58 18.98 17.06 -5.17
CA SER A 58 19.91 17.74 -4.26
C SER A 58 20.44 19.05 -4.85
N VAL A 59 20.94 19.01 -6.09
CA VAL A 59 21.45 20.20 -6.79
C VAL A 59 20.31 21.19 -7.05
N GLY A 60 19.13 20.71 -7.47
CA GLY A 60 17.97 21.54 -7.75
C GLY A 60 17.49 22.32 -6.52
N PHE A 61 17.34 21.66 -5.37
CA PHE A 61 17.00 22.32 -4.11
C PHE A 61 18.07 23.33 -3.68
N ALA A 62 19.35 22.99 -3.81
CA ALA A 62 20.45 23.90 -3.49
C ALA A 62 20.44 25.18 -4.35
N MET A 63 20.17 25.05 -5.64
CA MET A 63 20.05 26.19 -6.56
C MET A 63 18.78 27.01 -6.28
N ALA A 64 17.67 26.35 -5.91
CA ALA A 64 16.45 27.03 -5.47
C ALA A 64 16.67 27.85 -4.20
N VAL A 65 17.38 27.31 -3.21
CA VAL A 65 17.81 28.03 -2.00
C VAL A 65 18.68 29.23 -2.38
N THR A 66 19.72 29.01 -3.19
CA THR A 66 20.62 30.08 -3.66
C THR A 66 19.84 31.25 -4.27
N LEU A 67 18.91 30.96 -5.19
CA LEU A 67 18.09 31.97 -5.83
C LEU A 67 17.13 32.65 -4.84
N GLY A 68 16.49 31.89 -3.96
CA GLY A 68 15.61 32.44 -2.92
C GLY A 68 16.34 33.42 -1.99
N VAL A 69 17.56 33.08 -1.59
CA VAL A 69 18.41 33.96 -0.78
C VAL A 69 18.83 35.20 -1.58
N TYR A 70 19.19 35.09 -2.87
CA TYR A 70 19.47 36.28 -3.69
C TYR A 70 18.27 37.22 -3.82
N VAL A 71 17.06 36.67 -3.94
CA VAL A 71 15.83 37.45 -4.07
C VAL A 71 15.48 38.18 -2.77
N ALA A 72 15.68 37.55 -1.63
CA ALA A 72 15.29 38.09 -0.32
C ALA A 72 16.41 38.84 0.41
N GLY A 73 17.67 38.43 0.19
CA GLY A 73 18.85 38.77 0.99
C GLY A 73 19.11 40.26 1.15
N GLY A 74 18.98 41.03 0.08
CA GLY A 74 19.21 42.47 0.11
C GLY A 74 18.19 43.28 0.93
N ILE A 75 17.06 42.67 1.32
CA ILE A 75 15.97 43.33 2.06
C ILE A 75 15.83 42.73 3.45
N SER A 76 15.65 41.41 3.55
CA SER A 76 15.32 40.72 4.81
C SER A 76 16.50 40.00 5.46
N GLY A 77 17.64 39.87 4.76
CA GLY A 77 18.71 38.94 5.11
C GLY A 77 18.53 37.54 4.51
N GLY A 78 17.38 37.28 3.87
CA GLY A 78 17.13 36.05 3.11
C GLY A 78 17.16 34.79 3.97
N HIS A 79 16.48 34.81 5.11
CA HIS A 79 16.46 33.66 6.01
C HIS A 79 15.73 32.47 5.38
N ILE A 80 14.57 32.74 4.77
CA ILE A 80 13.67 31.81 4.05
C ILE A 80 13.42 30.49 4.79
N ASN A 81 13.59 30.51 6.11
CA ASN A 81 13.60 29.36 7.00
C ASN A 81 13.30 29.84 8.45
N PRO A 82 12.22 29.33 9.08
CA PRO A 82 11.89 29.64 10.47
C PRO A 82 13.02 29.31 11.45
N ALA A 83 13.75 28.21 11.24
CA ALA A 83 14.85 27.80 12.12
C ALA A 83 16.04 28.77 12.05
N VAL A 84 16.39 29.25 10.85
CA VAL A 84 17.43 30.28 10.67
C VAL A 84 16.98 31.60 11.30
N SER A 85 15.72 31.99 11.11
CA SER A 85 15.16 33.21 11.71
C SER A 85 15.19 33.15 13.24
N PHE A 86 14.84 32.01 13.81
CA PHE A 86 14.94 31.77 15.25
C PHE A 86 16.38 31.82 15.75
N ALA A 87 17.33 31.18 15.05
CA ALA A 87 18.75 31.23 15.38
C ALA A 87 19.30 32.67 15.36
N MET A 88 18.92 33.47 14.36
CA MET A 88 19.31 34.89 14.28
C MET A 88 18.76 35.71 15.45
N CYS A 89 17.59 35.36 15.98
CA CYS A 89 17.08 35.97 17.22
C CYS A 89 17.89 35.57 18.45
N LEU A 90 18.23 34.28 18.59
CA LEU A 90 19.03 33.78 19.71
C LEU A 90 20.42 34.44 19.78
N THR A 91 21.05 34.67 18.63
CA THR A 91 22.37 35.32 18.57
C THR A 91 22.31 36.84 18.56
N GLY A 92 21.14 37.45 18.77
CA GLY A 92 20.97 38.91 18.79
C GLY A 92 21.11 39.60 17.42
N LYS A 93 21.16 38.84 16.32
CA LYS A 93 21.27 39.35 14.94
C LYS A 93 19.90 39.79 14.37
N MET A 94 18.78 39.36 14.96
CA MET A 94 17.42 39.80 14.62
C MET A 94 16.58 40.09 15.88
N LYS A 95 15.77 41.17 15.85
CA LYS A 95 14.83 41.48 16.94
C LYS A 95 13.71 40.44 17.02
N TRP A 96 13.43 39.92 18.22
CA TRP A 96 12.35 38.95 18.48
C TRP A 96 10.97 39.35 17.95
N ALA A 97 10.63 40.65 17.96
CA ALA A 97 9.36 41.14 17.43
C ALA A 97 9.16 40.89 15.92
N LYS A 98 10.25 40.68 15.15
CA LYS A 98 10.17 40.36 13.73
C LYS A 98 9.88 38.89 13.46
N LEU A 99 10.23 38.01 14.40
CA LEU A 99 10.19 36.56 14.21
C LEU A 99 8.80 36.06 13.78
N PRO A 100 7.68 36.43 14.43
CA PRO A 100 6.36 35.94 14.01
C PRO A 100 6.01 36.36 12.56
N VAL A 101 6.43 37.56 12.15
CA VAL A 101 6.17 38.07 10.79
C VAL A 101 6.98 37.30 9.75
N TYR A 102 8.27 37.04 10.03
CA TYR A 102 9.12 36.22 9.16
C TYR A 102 8.57 34.80 9.03
N VAL A 103 8.23 34.16 10.15
CA VAL A 103 7.71 32.79 10.17
C VAL A 103 6.40 32.67 9.39
N LEU A 104 5.46 33.59 9.59
CA LEU A 104 4.19 33.61 8.83
C LEU A 104 4.42 33.84 7.34
N ALA A 105 5.30 34.77 6.98
CA ALA A 105 5.65 35.04 5.59
C ALA A 105 6.28 33.83 4.89
N GLN A 106 7.19 33.13 5.59
CA GLN A 106 7.84 31.92 5.08
C GLN A 106 6.84 30.78 4.89
N TYR A 107 5.97 30.51 5.87
CA TYR A 107 4.92 29.49 5.72
C TYR A 107 3.97 29.80 4.57
N LEU A 108 3.53 31.05 4.43
CA LEU A 108 2.68 31.48 3.33
C LEU A 108 3.40 31.35 1.97
N GLY A 109 4.68 31.73 1.90
CA GLY A 109 5.51 31.56 0.72
C GLY A 109 5.61 30.09 0.31
N ALA A 110 5.89 29.20 1.26
CA ALA A 110 5.99 27.76 1.02
C ALA A 110 4.65 27.14 0.56
N PHE A 111 3.54 27.55 1.16
CA PHE A 111 2.19 27.15 0.74
C PHE A 111 1.91 27.56 -0.71
N LEU A 112 2.17 28.83 -1.05
CA LEU A 112 1.97 29.34 -2.41
C LEU A 112 2.92 28.70 -3.42
N GLY A 113 4.17 28.42 -3.04
CA GLY A 113 5.12 27.69 -3.88
C GLY A 113 4.61 26.29 -4.21
N SER A 114 3.99 25.60 -3.25
CA SER A 114 3.36 24.29 -3.48
C SER A 114 2.18 24.37 -4.44
N ALA A 115 1.35 25.41 -4.32
CA ALA A 115 0.26 25.67 -5.24
C ALA A 115 0.75 25.89 -6.68
N VAL A 116 1.89 26.58 -6.86
CA VAL A 116 2.53 26.76 -8.17
C VAL A 116 2.98 25.42 -8.75
N VAL A 117 3.67 24.57 -7.96
CA VAL A 117 4.11 23.24 -8.44
C VAL A 117 2.92 22.37 -8.82
N PHE A 118 1.88 22.35 -8.00
CA PHE A 118 0.66 21.60 -8.26
C PHE A 118 -0.04 22.08 -9.54
N GLY A 119 -0.22 23.39 -9.70
CA GLY A 119 -0.89 23.95 -10.87
C GLY A 119 -0.13 23.70 -12.17
N ILE A 120 1.20 23.88 -12.18
CA ILE A 120 2.03 23.67 -13.38
C ILE A 120 2.10 22.18 -13.75
N ASN A 121 2.11 21.27 -12.77
CA ASN A 121 2.23 19.83 -13.00
C ASN A 121 0.89 19.09 -12.91
N TYR A 122 -0.25 19.81 -12.95
CA TYR A 122 -1.56 19.22 -12.66
C TYR A 122 -1.89 18.04 -13.59
N ASP A 123 -1.74 18.22 -14.90
CA ASP A 123 -2.05 17.18 -15.89
C ASP A 123 -1.13 15.96 -15.72
N ALA A 124 0.15 16.19 -15.44
CA ALA A 124 1.13 15.13 -15.19
C ALA A 124 0.81 14.37 -13.89
N LEU A 125 0.38 15.06 -12.83
CA LEU A 125 -0.07 14.46 -11.58
C LEU A 125 -1.30 13.58 -11.79
N ILE A 126 -2.31 14.08 -12.52
CA ILE A 126 -3.52 13.29 -12.82
C ILE A 126 -3.17 12.07 -13.67
N PHE A 127 -2.35 12.22 -14.70
CA PHE A 127 -1.90 11.11 -15.54
C PHE A 127 -1.12 10.05 -14.74
N TYR A 128 -0.21 10.47 -13.86
CA TYR A 128 0.60 9.57 -13.05
C TYR A 128 -0.23 8.81 -12.01
N THR A 129 -1.19 9.48 -11.38
CA THR A 129 -1.97 8.94 -10.26
C THR A 129 -3.26 8.25 -10.66
N GLY A 130 -3.73 8.45 -11.90
CA GLY A 130 -5.07 8.03 -12.31
C GLY A 130 -6.19 8.80 -11.61
N GLY A 131 -5.90 10.02 -11.12
CA GLY A 131 -6.86 10.88 -10.41
C GLY A 131 -6.96 10.65 -8.90
N SER A 132 -6.15 9.76 -8.31
CA SER A 132 -6.16 9.47 -6.88
C SER A 132 -4.87 9.90 -6.19
N PHE A 133 -4.94 10.97 -5.40
CA PHE A 133 -3.80 11.51 -4.67
C PHE A 133 -3.53 10.76 -3.37
N THR A 134 -2.33 10.18 -3.24
CA THR A 134 -1.95 9.31 -2.11
C THR A 134 -0.61 9.70 -1.51
N VAL A 135 -0.47 9.47 -0.20
CA VAL A 135 0.76 9.75 0.58
C VAL A 135 1.75 8.60 0.51
N LYS A 136 1.24 7.36 0.44
CA LYS A 136 2.03 6.12 0.40
C LYS A 136 1.60 5.24 -0.78
N GLY A 137 2.46 4.29 -1.13
CA GLY A 137 2.26 3.37 -2.24
C GLY A 137 3.08 3.68 -3.50
N PRO A 138 3.00 2.82 -4.53
CA PRO A 138 3.87 2.89 -5.70
C PRO A 138 3.62 4.13 -6.58
N ASN A 139 2.42 4.72 -6.52
CA ASN A 139 2.05 5.94 -7.22
C ASN A 139 1.85 7.12 -6.26
N ALA A 140 2.41 7.05 -5.05
CA ALA A 140 2.34 8.16 -4.10
C ALA A 140 2.99 9.41 -4.67
N THR A 141 2.42 10.57 -4.38
CA THR A 141 2.90 11.86 -4.91
C THR A 141 3.04 12.92 -3.84
N ALA A 142 2.60 12.66 -2.60
CA ALA A 142 2.74 13.64 -1.51
C ALA A 142 4.21 13.99 -1.21
N HIS A 143 5.13 13.04 -1.43
CA HIS A 143 6.57 13.22 -1.22
C HIS A 143 7.24 14.16 -2.24
N ILE A 144 6.50 14.59 -3.28
CA ILE A 144 6.93 15.70 -4.15
C ILE A 144 6.98 17.02 -3.36
N PHE A 145 6.04 17.19 -2.43
CA PHE A 145 5.78 18.46 -1.76
C PHE A 145 6.42 18.54 -0.38
N ALA A 146 6.39 17.44 0.39
CA ALA A 146 6.89 17.40 1.76
C ALA A 146 7.82 16.20 1.98
N THR A 147 8.61 16.24 3.06
CA THR A 147 9.41 15.10 3.46
C THR A 147 8.59 14.03 4.18
N TYR A 148 9.00 12.77 4.11
CA TYR A 148 8.36 11.68 4.87
C TYR A 148 9.44 10.75 5.42
N PRO A 149 9.28 10.23 6.65
CA PRO A 149 10.23 9.28 7.22
C PRO A 149 10.18 7.96 6.46
N GLN A 150 11.32 7.29 6.36
CA GLN A 150 11.40 5.94 5.83
C GLN A 150 10.75 4.94 6.80
N GLU A 151 10.26 3.81 6.27
CA GLU A 151 9.52 2.79 7.04
C GLU A 151 10.33 2.20 8.20
N TYR A 152 11.66 2.19 8.11
CA TYR A 152 12.54 1.65 9.16
C TYR A 152 12.89 2.67 10.26
N LEU A 153 12.50 3.95 10.11
CA LEU A 153 12.97 5.02 10.99
C LEU A 153 12.08 5.13 12.24
N SER A 154 12.66 4.85 13.40
CA SER A 154 12.00 5.09 14.69
C SER A 154 11.76 6.59 14.93
N LEU A 155 10.72 6.94 15.68
CA LEU A 155 10.41 8.33 16.06
C LEU A 155 11.60 9.05 16.72
N ALA A 156 12.31 8.40 17.66
CA ALA A 156 13.43 9.01 18.39
C ALA A 156 14.60 9.35 17.45
N ASN A 157 15.01 8.41 16.59
CA ASN A 157 16.05 8.67 15.60
C ASN A 157 15.59 9.66 14.53
N GLY A 158 14.32 9.68 14.13
CA GLY A 158 13.79 10.68 13.22
C GLY A 158 13.83 12.10 13.81
N PHE A 159 13.53 12.24 15.10
CA PHE A 159 13.71 13.51 15.81
C PHE A 159 15.18 13.93 15.83
N ALA A 160 16.09 13.03 16.20
CA ALA A 160 17.53 13.31 16.23
C ALA A 160 18.08 13.69 14.83
N ASP A 161 17.65 12.98 13.79
CA ASP A 161 18.01 13.22 12.39
C ASP A 161 17.62 14.65 11.93
N GLN A 162 16.39 15.09 12.24
CA GLN A 162 15.93 16.42 11.90
C GLN A 162 16.59 17.52 12.75
N MET A 163 16.81 17.25 14.04
CA MET A 163 17.53 18.18 14.91
C MET A 163 18.97 18.38 14.43
N MET A 164 19.70 17.30 14.14
CA MET A 164 21.10 17.35 13.73
C MET A 164 21.28 17.99 12.35
N SER A 165 20.42 17.66 11.38
CA SER A 165 20.49 18.27 10.04
C SER A 165 20.24 19.77 10.08
N THR A 166 19.23 20.24 10.83
CA THR A 166 19.01 21.67 11.04
C THR A 166 20.14 22.33 11.83
N ALA A 167 20.73 21.65 12.82
CA ALA A 167 21.86 22.19 13.57
C ALA A 167 23.10 22.41 12.69
N PHE A 168 23.45 21.45 11.82
CA PHE A 168 24.55 21.62 10.87
C PHE A 168 24.26 22.70 9.83
N LEU A 169 23.01 22.84 9.38
CA LEU A 169 22.60 23.95 8.53
C LEU A 169 22.87 25.30 9.22
N ILE A 170 22.38 25.48 10.45
CA ILE A 170 22.57 26.73 11.20
C ILE A 170 24.05 27.02 11.44
N LEU A 171 24.82 26.00 11.82
CA LEU A 171 26.27 26.11 12.01
C LEU A 171 26.96 26.58 10.73
N GLY A 172 26.66 25.96 9.59
CA GLY A 172 27.24 26.33 8.30
C GLY A 172 26.83 27.74 7.84
N VAL A 173 25.57 28.13 8.06
CA VAL A 173 25.09 29.49 7.79
C VAL A 173 25.86 30.52 8.61
N PHE A 174 26.09 30.27 9.91
CA PHE A 174 26.92 31.15 10.72
C PHE A 174 28.39 31.13 10.30
N ALA A 175 28.94 29.97 9.94
CA ALA A 175 30.31 29.89 9.44
C ALA A 175 30.52 30.74 8.17
N ILE A 176 29.52 30.79 7.28
CA ILE A 176 29.56 31.55 6.03
C ILE A 176 29.34 33.05 6.24
N LEU A 177 28.38 33.42 7.11
CA LEU A 177 27.93 34.80 7.25
C LEU A 177 28.66 35.59 8.34
N ASP A 178 29.33 34.92 9.28
CA ASP A 178 30.04 35.60 10.35
C ASP A 178 31.40 36.11 9.90
N THR A 179 31.66 37.39 10.14
CA THR A 179 32.89 38.06 9.71
C THR A 179 34.12 37.64 10.49
N ASP A 180 33.94 37.00 11.65
CA ASP A 180 35.05 36.48 12.46
C ASP A 180 35.58 35.12 11.94
N ASN A 181 34.88 34.50 10.99
CA ASN A 181 35.30 33.26 10.32
C ASN A 181 36.05 33.53 9.01
N LEU A 182 36.43 32.45 8.30
CA LEU A 182 36.95 32.54 6.93
C LEU A 182 35.86 33.13 6.01
N GLY A 183 35.95 34.43 5.77
CA GLY A 183 34.95 35.19 5.02
C GLY A 183 34.81 34.71 3.58
N VAL A 184 33.57 34.57 3.14
CA VAL A 184 33.22 34.35 1.73
C VAL A 184 33.23 35.69 0.99
N PRO A 185 33.71 35.77 -0.27
CA PRO A 185 33.65 37.01 -1.04
C PRO A 185 32.22 37.54 -1.16
N LYS A 186 32.05 38.86 -1.05
CA LYS A 186 30.72 39.50 -1.11
C LYS A 186 29.95 39.12 -2.36
N GLY A 187 28.71 38.71 -2.17
CA GLY A 187 27.83 38.23 -3.23
C GLY A 187 27.92 36.72 -3.49
N LEU A 188 28.91 36.00 -2.96
CA LEU A 188 29.03 34.55 -3.08
C LEU A 188 28.43 33.80 -1.89
N GLU A 189 27.96 34.49 -0.85
CA GLU A 189 27.38 33.88 0.35
C GLU A 189 26.19 32.96 0.00
N PRO A 190 25.24 33.34 -0.88
CA PRO A 190 24.12 32.46 -1.25
C PRO A 190 24.58 31.19 -1.99
N ILE A 191 25.65 31.27 -2.79
CA ILE A 191 26.22 30.11 -3.49
C ILE A 191 26.87 29.16 -2.49
N ALA A 192 27.62 29.69 -1.51
CA ALA A 192 28.20 28.89 -0.44
C ALA A 192 27.12 28.18 0.39
N ILE A 193 25.99 28.86 0.66
CA ILE A 193 24.82 28.24 1.31
C ILE A 193 24.24 27.12 0.42
N GLY A 194 24.13 27.33 -0.90
CA GLY A 194 23.73 26.28 -1.83
C GLY A 194 24.63 25.05 -1.76
N LEU A 195 25.95 25.22 -1.75
CA LEU A 195 26.91 24.12 -1.60
C LEU A 195 26.76 23.38 -0.26
N LEU A 196 26.49 24.11 0.83
CA LEU A 196 26.16 23.51 2.12
C LEU A 196 24.89 22.63 2.03
N ILE A 197 23.85 23.08 1.33
CA ILE A 197 22.64 22.27 1.12
C ILE A 197 22.96 20.98 0.37
N ILE A 198 23.79 21.02 -0.69
CA ILE A 198 24.20 19.80 -1.41
C ILE A 198 24.92 18.81 -0.46
N LEU A 199 25.82 19.31 0.39
CA LEU A 199 26.52 18.49 1.37
C LEU A 199 25.55 17.82 2.34
N LEU A 200 24.60 18.58 2.90
CA LEU A 200 23.63 18.08 3.87
C LEU A 200 22.63 17.10 3.25
N THR A 201 22.12 17.35 2.04
CA THR A 201 21.21 16.42 1.38
C THR A 201 21.92 15.13 0.97
N SER A 202 23.18 15.21 0.56
CA SER A 202 23.98 14.03 0.19
C SER A 202 24.38 13.17 1.37
N SER A 203 24.40 13.72 2.59
CA SER A 203 24.83 13.02 3.82
C SER A 203 23.69 12.60 4.74
N MET A 204 22.56 13.34 4.76
CA MET A 204 21.53 13.19 5.80
C MET A 204 20.10 13.01 5.24
N ALA A 205 19.89 12.93 3.92
CA ALA A 205 18.54 12.79 3.35
C ALA A 205 17.94 11.38 3.43
N LEU A 206 18.73 10.36 3.75
CA LEU A 206 18.29 8.96 3.69
C LEU A 206 17.09 8.67 4.62
N ASN A 207 17.12 9.16 5.85
CA ASN A 207 16.13 8.81 6.87
C ASN A 207 14.78 9.47 6.62
N SER A 208 14.78 10.77 6.30
CA SER A 208 13.55 11.55 6.22
C SER A 208 13.63 12.71 5.21
N GLY A 209 14.54 12.66 4.23
CA GLY A 209 14.60 13.66 3.16
C GLY A 209 15.20 15.01 3.55
N CYS A 210 15.77 15.15 4.75
CA CYS A 210 16.50 16.33 5.22
C CYS A 210 15.70 17.64 5.06
N ALA A 211 14.56 17.76 5.77
CA ALA A 211 13.68 18.91 5.59
C ALA A 211 14.39 20.23 5.95
N MET A 212 15.16 20.24 7.04
CA MET A 212 15.99 21.32 7.60
C MET A 212 15.31 22.67 7.86
N ASN A 213 14.10 22.86 7.35
CA ASN A 213 13.37 24.10 7.25
C ASN A 213 11.89 23.81 7.55
N PRO A 214 11.37 24.26 8.71
CA PRO A 214 9.98 24.03 9.06
C PRO A 214 8.98 24.56 8.03
N ALA A 215 9.25 25.69 7.36
CA ALA A 215 8.37 26.25 6.33
C ALA A 215 8.34 25.38 5.06
N ARG A 216 9.50 24.85 4.65
CA ARG A 216 9.63 23.94 3.49
C ARG A 216 8.91 22.61 3.68
N ASP A 217 8.53 22.26 4.91
CA ASP A 217 7.81 21.01 5.17
C ASP A 217 6.34 21.23 5.51
N LEU A 218 6.02 22.02 6.54
CA LEU A 218 4.63 22.18 7.00
C LEU A 218 3.78 23.03 6.02
N GLY A 219 4.36 24.03 5.35
CA GLY A 219 3.63 24.82 4.34
C GLY A 219 3.08 23.95 3.20
N PRO A 220 3.92 23.12 2.57
CA PRO A 220 3.46 22.17 1.55
C PRO A 220 2.49 21.11 2.07
N ARG A 221 2.64 20.60 3.30
CA ARG A 221 1.65 19.67 3.89
C ARG A 221 0.26 20.29 4.03
N LEU A 222 0.19 21.54 4.50
CA LEU A 222 -1.07 22.26 4.60
C LEU A 222 -1.71 22.44 3.22
N PHE A 223 -0.90 22.70 2.19
CA PHE A 223 -1.39 22.77 0.82
C PHE A 223 -1.92 21.42 0.33
N THR A 224 -1.15 20.34 0.43
CA THR A 224 -1.55 19.01 -0.07
C THR A 224 -2.76 18.45 0.66
N TYR A 225 -2.90 18.75 1.96
CA TYR A 225 -4.12 18.46 2.72
C TYR A 225 -5.36 19.06 2.05
N LEU A 226 -5.32 20.36 1.71
CA LEU A 226 -6.42 21.07 1.06
C LEU A 226 -6.60 20.67 -0.41
N ALA A 227 -5.52 20.25 -1.08
CA ALA A 227 -5.53 19.88 -2.49
C ALA A 227 -6.03 18.45 -2.76
N GLY A 228 -6.30 17.65 -1.72
CA GLY A 228 -6.97 16.35 -1.85
C GLY A 228 -6.16 15.11 -1.50
N TRP A 229 -4.97 15.24 -0.89
CA TRP A 229 -4.21 14.09 -0.36
C TRP A 229 -4.74 13.57 0.99
N GLY A 230 -5.67 14.28 1.63
CA GLY A 230 -6.27 13.90 2.91
C GLY A 230 -5.39 14.17 4.13
N SER A 231 -5.90 13.83 5.32
CA SER A 231 -5.21 14.06 6.61
C SER A 231 -3.96 13.21 6.79
N GLU A 232 -3.77 12.17 5.97
CA GLU A 232 -2.60 11.29 6.01
C GLU A 232 -1.28 12.03 5.79
N VAL A 233 -1.31 13.21 5.18
CA VAL A 233 -0.12 14.05 4.99
C VAL A 233 0.54 14.47 6.32
N PHE A 234 -0.14 14.29 7.45
CA PHE A 234 0.38 14.55 8.80
C PHE A 234 0.76 13.28 9.58
N THR A 235 0.53 12.09 9.03
CA THR A 235 0.75 10.81 9.74
C THR A 235 1.73 9.93 8.99
N ALA A 236 2.76 9.45 9.69
CA ALA A 236 3.76 8.54 9.15
C ALA A 236 3.50 7.06 9.50
N GLU A 237 2.80 6.76 10.60
CA GLU A 237 2.48 5.40 11.03
C GLU A 237 1.02 5.04 10.69
N GLN A 238 0.82 3.85 10.12
CA GLN A 238 -0.47 3.33 9.62
C GLN A 238 -1.27 2.55 10.69
N GLY A 239 -0.82 2.59 11.94
CA GLY A 239 -1.43 1.83 13.02
C GLY A 239 -0.78 2.19 14.35
N CYS A 240 -1.23 1.51 15.39
CA CYS A 240 -0.67 1.64 16.72
C CYS A 240 -0.29 0.22 17.20
N LEU A 241 0.78 0.10 17.98
CA LEU A 241 1.24 -1.19 18.47
C LEU A 241 0.47 -1.57 19.75
N ILE A 242 -0.14 -2.76 19.74
CA ILE A 242 -0.76 -3.33 20.94
C ILE A 242 0.21 -4.35 21.52
N GLU A 243 0.89 -4.01 22.61
CA GLU A 243 1.67 -4.96 23.40
C GLU A 243 0.74 -5.63 24.44
N PRO A 244 0.53 -6.95 24.36
CA PRO A 244 -0.34 -7.66 25.31
C PRO A 244 0.19 -7.53 26.74
N HIS A 245 -0.71 -7.56 27.72
CA HIS A 245 -0.39 -7.50 29.16
C HIS A 245 0.24 -6.20 29.68
N GLN A 246 0.38 -5.16 28.85
CA GLN A 246 0.81 -3.84 29.30
C GLN A 246 -0.38 -2.97 29.75
N GLU A 247 -0.28 -2.36 30.93
CA GLU A 247 -1.30 -1.42 31.42
C GLU A 247 -1.44 -0.24 30.45
N GLY A 248 -2.68 0.06 30.03
CA GLY A 248 -2.98 1.17 29.12
C GLY A 248 -2.72 0.90 27.63
N ALA A 249 -2.30 -0.30 27.23
CA ALA A 249 -2.09 -0.64 25.81
C ALA A 249 -3.34 -0.37 24.94
N LEU A 250 -4.52 -0.75 25.44
CA LEU A 250 -5.81 -0.55 24.75
C LEU A 250 -6.33 0.90 24.82
N GLN A 251 -5.67 1.78 25.59
CA GLN A 251 -5.96 3.21 25.63
C GLN A 251 -5.12 3.97 24.61
N GLN A 252 -3.86 3.56 24.42
CA GLN A 252 -2.96 4.08 23.38
C GLN A 252 -3.42 3.63 21.99
N CYS A 253 -3.90 2.39 21.91
CA CYS A 253 -4.57 1.82 20.75
C CYS A 253 -6.06 1.64 21.03
N PRO A 254 -6.93 2.59 20.69
CA PRO A 254 -8.34 2.50 21.02
C PRO A 254 -8.98 1.26 20.37
N PHE A 255 -9.17 0.22 21.19
CA PHE A 255 -9.84 -1.02 20.83
C PHE A 255 -11.27 -1.00 21.38
N ASN A 256 -12.25 -1.32 20.54
CA ASN A 256 -13.64 -1.35 20.96
C ASN A 256 -14.13 -2.80 21.06
N ALA A 257 -14.28 -3.31 22.28
CA ALA A 257 -14.70 -4.69 22.53
C ALA A 257 -16.12 -5.04 22.03
N SER A 258 -16.97 -4.03 21.77
CA SER A 258 -18.30 -4.24 21.20
C SER A 258 -18.27 -4.45 19.68
N LEU A 259 -17.14 -4.18 19.01
CA LEU A 259 -17.00 -4.32 17.57
C LEU A 259 -16.31 -5.63 17.18
N PRO A 260 -16.61 -6.20 15.99
CA PRO A 260 -15.89 -7.36 15.46
C PRO A 260 -14.39 -7.09 15.31
N LEU A 261 -13.59 -8.13 15.49
CA LEU A 261 -12.14 -8.10 15.27
C LEU A 261 -11.80 -8.89 14.00
N VAL A 262 -11.08 -8.28 13.08
CA VAL A 262 -10.45 -8.96 11.94
C VAL A 262 -8.94 -8.93 12.13
N MET A 263 -8.31 -10.09 12.29
CA MET A 263 -6.84 -10.19 12.40
C MET A 263 -6.24 -10.68 11.09
N VAL A 264 -5.35 -9.89 10.50
CA VAL A 264 -4.59 -10.25 9.29
C VAL A 264 -3.26 -10.88 9.71
N ILE A 265 -3.03 -12.12 9.26
CA ILE A 265 -1.85 -12.91 9.64
C ILE A 265 -1.06 -13.26 8.38
N HIS A 266 0.15 -12.71 8.26
CA HIS A 266 1.00 -12.90 7.08
C HIS A 266 1.71 -14.26 7.07
N GLY A 267 2.37 -14.58 5.94
CA GLY A 267 3.08 -15.83 5.72
C GLY A 267 4.60 -15.75 5.89
N TRP A 268 5.30 -16.68 5.25
CA TRP A 268 6.78 -16.74 5.21
C TRP A 268 7.36 -15.54 4.43
N SER A 269 8.47 -14.96 4.89
CA SER A 269 9.09 -13.79 4.25
C SER A 269 10.59 -13.98 4.05
N VAL A 270 11.07 -13.88 2.80
CA VAL A 270 12.50 -13.96 2.47
C VAL A 270 13.19 -12.59 2.63
N ASP A 271 12.46 -11.50 2.42
CA ASP A 271 13.05 -10.17 2.31
C ASP A 271 13.06 -9.40 3.66
N ARG A 272 12.67 -10.09 4.75
CA ARG A 272 12.51 -9.54 6.11
C ARG A 272 11.69 -8.24 6.11
N ARG A 273 10.64 -8.22 5.30
CA ARG A 273 9.69 -7.11 5.17
C ARG A 273 8.27 -7.64 5.13
N LEU A 274 7.34 -6.83 5.63
CA LEU A 274 5.91 -7.02 5.43
C LEU A 274 5.57 -6.70 3.98
N GLU A 275 4.84 -7.59 3.33
CA GLU A 275 4.46 -7.47 1.94
C GLU A 275 3.36 -6.40 1.77
N GLY A 276 3.39 -5.67 0.65
CA GLY A 276 2.49 -4.54 0.43
C GLY A 276 0.99 -4.88 0.42
N TRP A 277 0.62 -6.15 0.20
CA TRP A 277 -0.78 -6.59 0.25
C TRP A 277 -1.37 -6.52 1.67
N ILE A 278 -0.56 -6.63 2.72
CA ILE A 278 -1.02 -6.64 4.12
C ILE A 278 -1.72 -5.32 4.43
N TRP A 279 -1.06 -4.22 4.07
CA TRP A 279 -1.58 -2.87 4.24
C TRP A 279 -2.80 -2.61 3.36
N LYS A 280 -2.77 -3.05 2.10
CA LYS A 280 -3.92 -2.92 1.18
C LYS A 280 -5.16 -3.68 1.70
N LEU A 281 -4.96 -4.87 2.27
CA LEU A 281 -6.05 -5.64 2.85
C LEU A 281 -6.58 -4.98 4.12
N ALA A 282 -5.70 -4.51 5.02
CA ALA A 282 -6.11 -3.82 6.23
C ALA A 282 -6.87 -2.52 5.94
N GLU A 283 -6.41 -1.76 4.95
CA GLU A 283 -7.07 -0.56 4.44
C GLU A 283 -8.45 -0.88 3.87
N GLU A 284 -8.55 -1.86 2.96
CA GLU A 284 -9.84 -2.26 2.39
C GLU A 284 -10.81 -2.77 3.46
N LEU A 285 -10.32 -3.54 4.44
CA LEU A 285 -11.12 -3.96 5.59
C LEU A 285 -11.64 -2.76 6.38
N LYS A 286 -10.81 -1.74 6.65
CA LYS A 286 -11.25 -0.52 7.34
C LYS A 286 -12.25 0.31 6.53
N ILE A 287 -12.07 0.39 5.22
CA ILE A 287 -12.98 1.11 4.32
C ILE A 287 -14.35 0.43 4.26
N GLN A 288 -14.36 -0.90 4.05
CA GLN A 288 -15.61 -1.65 3.87
C GLN A 288 -16.29 -2.01 5.20
N LEU A 289 -15.52 -2.05 6.30
CA LEU A 289 -15.98 -2.39 7.65
C LEU A 289 -15.58 -1.28 8.64
N PRO A 290 -16.14 -0.07 8.54
CA PRO A 290 -15.74 1.07 9.37
C PRO A 290 -15.95 0.83 10.88
N HIS A 291 -16.87 -0.08 11.24
CA HIS A 291 -17.16 -0.49 12.61
C HIS A 291 -16.51 -1.82 12.95
N SER A 292 -15.20 -1.94 12.75
CA SER A 292 -14.41 -3.12 13.09
C SER A 292 -13.05 -2.76 13.66
N ASN A 293 -12.52 -3.62 14.53
CA ASN A 293 -11.12 -3.60 14.90
C ASN A 293 -10.33 -4.40 13.85
N VAL A 294 -9.31 -3.81 13.24
CA VAL A 294 -8.42 -4.51 12.30
C VAL A 294 -7.04 -4.53 12.91
N VAL A 295 -6.50 -5.74 13.11
CA VAL A 295 -5.19 -5.96 13.73
C VAL A 295 -4.31 -6.71 12.76
N ILE A 296 -3.08 -6.25 12.56
CA ILE A 296 -2.07 -6.96 11.79
C ILE A 296 -1.20 -7.74 12.78
N THR A 297 -1.08 -9.04 12.59
CA THR A 297 -0.19 -9.89 13.38
C THR A 297 1.19 -9.90 12.74
N ASP A 298 2.12 -9.12 13.28
CA ASP A 298 3.52 -9.13 12.86
C ASP A 298 4.29 -10.21 13.61
N TRP A 299 4.67 -11.27 12.89
CA TRP A 299 5.56 -12.33 13.38
C TRP A 299 6.80 -12.47 12.47
N LEU A 300 7.18 -11.39 11.78
CA LEU A 300 8.22 -11.36 10.76
C LEU A 300 9.57 -11.88 11.25
N SER A 301 9.91 -11.64 12.52
CA SER A 301 11.13 -12.14 13.16
C SER A 301 11.21 -13.67 13.14
N LEU A 302 10.08 -14.36 13.28
CA LEU A 302 9.95 -15.81 13.26
C LEU A 302 9.64 -16.34 11.84
N ALA A 303 8.96 -15.53 11.02
CA ALA A 303 8.57 -15.87 9.65
C ALA A 303 9.74 -15.79 8.65
N HIS A 304 10.80 -15.03 8.96
CA HIS A 304 12.00 -14.92 8.12
C HIS A 304 13.03 -16.04 8.37
N ALA A 305 12.71 -17.01 9.22
CA ALA A 305 13.56 -18.17 9.43
C ALA A 305 13.59 -19.10 8.19
N HIS A 306 14.56 -20.01 8.16
CA HIS A 306 14.59 -21.10 7.19
C HIS A 306 13.25 -21.84 7.18
N TYR A 307 12.70 -22.19 6.01
CA TYR A 307 11.28 -22.54 5.86
C TYR A 307 10.76 -23.60 6.85
N PRO A 308 11.39 -24.78 7.04
CA PRO A 308 11.03 -25.73 8.11
C PRO A 308 10.98 -25.16 9.53
N VAL A 309 11.87 -24.21 9.86
CA VAL A 309 11.86 -23.53 11.17
C VAL A 309 10.69 -22.57 11.26
N ALA A 310 10.43 -21.80 10.19
CA ALA A 310 9.25 -20.94 10.12
C ALA A 310 7.94 -21.73 10.23
N VAL A 311 7.89 -22.94 9.63
CA VAL A 311 6.78 -23.90 9.78
C VAL A 311 6.61 -24.30 11.24
N GLN A 312 7.67 -24.67 11.96
CA GLN A 312 7.59 -25.01 13.39
C GLN A 312 7.09 -23.82 14.23
N ASN A 313 7.59 -22.61 13.94
CA ASN A 313 7.21 -21.38 14.65
C ASN A 313 5.71 -21.07 14.52
N THR A 314 5.03 -21.54 13.47
CA THR A 314 3.58 -21.26 13.30
C THR A 314 2.73 -21.71 14.49
N ARG A 315 3.12 -22.80 15.16
CA ARG A 315 2.42 -23.33 16.33
C ARG A 315 2.58 -22.44 17.56
N ASP A 316 3.75 -21.86 17.72
CA ASP A 316 4.04 -20.94 18.83
C ASP A 316 3.35 -19.59 18.59
N VAL A 317 3.40 -19.06 17.36
CA VAL A 317 2.67 -17.83 16.99
C VAL A 317 1.16 -18.02 17.17
N GLY A 318 0.60 -19.16 16.75
CA GLY A 318 -0.81 -19.46 16.97
C GLY A 318 -1.18 -19.45 18.45
N ARG A 319 -0.31 -20.02 19.32
CA ARG A 319 -0.50 -19.98 20.77
C ARG A 319 -0.48 -18.56 21.33
N GLU A 320 0.39 -17.68 20.83
CA GLU A 320 0.41 -16.28 21.25
C GLU A 320 -0.84 -15.52 20.81
N ILE A 321 -1.37 -15.78 19.60
CA ILE A 321 -2.65 -15.20 19.18
C ILE A 321 -3.80 -15.68 20.07
N ALA A 322 -3.82 -16.97 20.43
CA ALA A 322 -4.82 -17.50 21.35
C ALA A 322 -4.78 -16.80 22.71
N ARG A 323 -3.57 -16.65 23.28
CA ARG A 323 -3.37 -15.89 24.54
C ARG A 323 -3.77 -14.43 24.42
N PHE A 324 -3.49 -13.79 23.28
CA PHE A 324 -3.93 -12.42 23.02
C PHE A 324 -5.44 -12.30 23.03
N LEU A 325 -6.15 -13.22 22.36
CA LEU A 325 -7.61 -13.24 22.38
C LEU A 325 -8.15 -13.48 23.79
N GLU A 326 -7.61 -14.46 24.53
CA GLU A 326 -7.95 -14.72 25.94
C GLU A 326 -7.74 -13.47 26.82
N TRP A 327 -6.62 -12.76 26.64
CA TRP A 327 -6.34 -11.51 27.34
C TRP A 327 -7.37 -10.42 27.03
N LEU A 328 -7.88 -10.33 25.80
CA LEU A 328 -8.98 -9.42 25.46
C LEU A 328 -10.30 -9.83 26.12
N GLU A 329 -10.59 -11.13 26.24
CA GLU A 329 -11.77 -11.61 26.97
C GLU A 329 -11.68 -11.24 28.45
N GLU A 330 -10.52 -11.42 29.06
CA GLU A 330 -10.29 -11.10 30.48
C GLU A 330 -10.34 -9.58 30.74
N THR A 331 -9.68 -8.79 29.89
CA THR A 331 -9.44 -7.35 30.15
C THR A 331 -10.63 -6.48 29.77
N VAL A 332 -11.27 -6.77 28.62
CA VAL A 332 -12.32 -5.92 28.04
C VAL A 332 -13.60 -6.68 27.72
N GLN A 333 -13.75 -7.92 28.20
CA GLN A 333 -14.94 -8.75 27.98
C GLN A 333 -15.24 -8.93 26.47
N PHE A 334 -14.20 -8.99 25.65
CA PHE A 334 -14.35 -9.32 24.23
C PHE A 334 -14.83 -10.77 24.08
N HIS A 335 -15.65 -11.04 23.08
CA HIS A 335 -16.11 -12.41 22.78
C HIS A 335 -15.34 -12.98 21.59
N ARG A 336 -14.60 -14.08 21.76
CA ARG A 336 -13.88 -14.77 20.66
C ARG A 336 -14.74 -15.13 19.44
N SER A 337 -16.05 -15.31 19.60
CA SER A 337 -16.99 -15.54 18.47
C SER A 337 -17.11 -14.32 17.53
N ASN A 338 -16.68 -13.14 17.97
CA ASN A 338 -16.61 -11.92 17.15
C ASN A 338 -15.25 -11.75 16.44
N ALA A 339 -14.31 -12.69 16.60
CA ALA A 339 -13.03 -12.68 15.92
C ALA A 339 -13.10 -13.41 14.56
N HIS A 340 -12.50 -12.79 13.55
CA HIS A 340 -12.26 -13.32 12.22
C HIS A 340 -10.74 -13.29 11.94
N LEU A 341 -10.09 -14.45 11.93
CA LEU A 341 -8.68 -14.56 11.56
C LEU A 341 -8.56 -14.78 10.06
N VAL A 342 -7.78 -13.95 9.37
CA VAL A 342 -7.49 -14.04 7.93
C VAL A 342 -6.01 -14.35 7.77
N GLY A 343 -5.68 -15.61 7.48
CA GLY A 343 -4.30 -16.08 7.41
C GLY A 343 -3.87 -16.40 5.99
N TYR A 344 -2.72 -15.87 5.57
CA TYR A 344 -2.12 -16.13 4.25
C TYR A 344 -0.94 -17.09 4.33
N SER A 345 -0.88 -18.10 3.46
CA SER A 345 0.25 -19.05 3.40
C SER A 345 0.47 -19.76 4.76
N LEU A 346 1.65 -19.65 5.37
CA LEU A 346 1.90 -20.12 6.75
C LEU A 346 0.96 -19.49 7.78
N GLY A 347 0.53 -18.24 7.56
CA GLY A 347 -0.41 -17.53 8.42
C GLY A 347 -1.79 -18.20 8.51
N ALA A 348 -2.20 -18.99 7.50
CA ALA A 348 -3.43 -19.78 7.56
C ALA A 348 -3.33 -20.89 8.61
N HIS A 349 -2.16 -21.53 8.74
CA HIS A 349 -1.91 -22.53 9.79
C HIS A 349 -1.74 -21.88 11.16
N VAL A 350 -1.08 -20.72 11.23
CA VAL A 350 -1.05 -19.91 12.46
C VAL A 350 -2.47 -19.64 12.98
N ALA A 351 -3.40 -19.25 12.09
CA ALA A 351 -4.80 -19.04 12.45
C ALA A 351 -5.49 -20.32 12.97
N GLY A 352 -5.24 -21.47 12.32
CA GLY A 352 -5.75 -22.77 12.79
C GLY A 352 -5.19 -23.17 14.17
N PHE A 353 -3.89 -22.97 14.37
CA PHE A 353 -3.24 -23.21 15.66
C PHE A 353 -3.72 -22.26 16.75
N ALA A 354 -4.08 -21.02 16.41
CA ALA A 354 -4.74 -20.12 17.35
C ALA A 354 -6.10 -20.67 17.78
N GLY A 355 -6.93 -21.08 16.82
CA GLY A 355 -8.24 -21.69 17.08
C GLY A 355 -8.18 -22.93 17.98
N SER A 356 -7.29 -23.87 17.67
CA SER A 356 -7.11 -25.11 18.45
C SER A 356 -6.41 -24.91 19.80
N SER A 357 -5.72 -23.78 20.01
CA SER A 357 -5.05 -23.46 21.28
C SER A 357 -5.94 -22.72 22.29
N MET A 358 -7.13 -22.25 21.88
CA MET A 358 -8.07 -21.57 22.76
C MET A 358 -8.56 -22.49 23.89
N ARG A 359 -8.56 -21.99 25.13
CA ARG A 359 -9.06 -22.72 26.30
C ARG A 359 -10.55 -22.47 26.55
N GLY A 360 -11.21 -23.39 27.23
CA GLY A 360 -12.60 -23.25 27.66
C GLY A 360 -13.64 -23.58 26.57
N ASN A 361 -14.90 -23.25 26.84
CA ASN A 361 -16.00 -23.53 25.93
C ASN A 361 -16.19 -22.36 24.94
N GLY A 362 -16.25 -22.66 23.65
CA GLY A 362 -16.48 -21.69 22.58
C GLY A 362 -15.28 -21.55 21.64
N LYS A 363 -15.56 -21.36 20.35
CA LYS A 363 -14.56 -21.25 19.30
C LYS A 363 -14.43 -19.82 18.78
N ILE A 364 -13.36 -19.58 18.04
CA ILE A 364 -13.20 -18.38 17.22
C ILE A 364 -14.34 -18.33 16.19
N GLY A 365 -14.88 -17.13 15.91
CA GLY A 365 -16.05 -16.98 15.05
C GLY A 365 -15.81 -17.38 13.59
N ARG A 366 -14.66 -16.99 13.01
CA ARG A 366 -14.30 -17.34 11.63
C ARG A 366 -12.79 -17.42 11.42
N ILE A 367 -12.34 -18.39 10.62
CA ILE A 367 -11.00 -18.40 10.02
C ILE A 367 -11.12 -18.42 8.50
N THR A 368 -10.39 -17.55 7.81
CA THR A 368 -10.23 -17.61 6.36
C THR A 368 -8.78 -17.92 5.99
N GLY A 369 -8.55 -19.04 5.31
CA GLY A 369 -7.25 -19.44 4.79
C GLY A 369 -7.03 -18.96 3.36
N LEU A 370 -6.08 -18.06 3.15
CA LEU A 370 -5.70 -17.54 1.84
C LEU A 370 -4.47 -18.31 1.35
N ASP A 371 -4.71 -19.24 0.42
CA ASP A 371 -3.77 -20.22 -0.13
C ASP A 371 -2.85 -20.83 0.95
N PRO A 372 -3.41 -21.60 1.92
CA PRO A 372 -2.64 -22.16 3.02
C PRO A 372 -1.43 -22.96 2.52
N ALA A 373 -0.31 -22.94 3.24
CA ALA A 373 0.93 -23.56 2.78
C ALA A 373 0.82 -25.09 2.65
N GLY A 374 1.31 -25.63 1.54
CA GLY A 374 1.35 -27.08 1.27
C GLY A 374 2.54 -27.81 1.89
N PRO A 375 3.79 -27.37 1.64
CA PRO A 375 4.98 -28.08 2.11
C PRO A 375 5.00 -28.26 3.64
N LEU A 376 5.23 -29.49 4.08
CA LEU A 376 5.20 -29.92 5.49
C LEU A 376 3.81 -29.89 6.18
N PHE A 377 2.73 -29.54 5.47
CA PHE A 377 1.34 -29.58 5.97
C PHE A 377 0.43 -30.52 5.16
N GLU A 378 0.71 -30.75 3.88
CA GLU A 378 -0.02 -31.69 3.03
C GLU A 378 0.04 -33.11 3.62
N GLY A 379 -1.09 -33.79 3.70
CA GLY A 379 -1.21 -35.13 4.30
C GLY A 379 -1.16 -35.16 5.82
N MET A 380 -0.91 -34.04 6.50
CA MET A 380 -0.87 -33.98 7.97
C MET A 380 -2.28 -34.08 8.59
N SER A 381 -2.30 -34.57 9.83
CA SER A 381 -3.50 -34.66 10.68
C SER A 381 -4.18 -33.29 10.84
N PRO A 382 -5.52 -33.20 10.96
CA PRO A 382 -6.21 -31.94 11.26
C PRO A 382 -5.66 -31.15 12.46
N THR A 383 -4.99 -31.82 13.40
CA THR A 383 -4.34 -31.19 14.58
C THR A 383 -3.04 -30.45 14.28
N ASP A 384 -2.43 -30.71 13.12
CA ASP A 384 -1.10 -30.21 12.74
C ASP A 384 -1.16 -29.25 11.53
N ARG A 385 -2.35 -28.69 11.26
CA ARG A 385 -2.60 -27.73 10.16
C ARG A 385 -3.91 -26.98 10.42
N LEU A 386 -4.34 -26.20 9.44
CA LEU A 386 -5.68 -25.62 9.42
C LEU A 386 -6.72 -26.73 9.21
N SER A 387 -7.81 -26.67 9.95
CA SER A 387 -8.92 -27.64 9.95
C SER A 387 -10.27 -26.93 10.12
N PRO A 388 -11.39 -27.51 9.64
CA PRO A 388 -12.74 -27.04 10.00
C PRO A 388 -12.99 -26.97 11.50
N ASP A 389 -12.27 -27.74 12.31
CA ASP A 389 -12.43 -27.79 13.76
C ASP A 389 -11.90 -26.54 14.50
N ASP A 390 -11.10 -25.71 13.85
CA ASP A 390 -10.38 -24.62 14.52
C ASP A 390 -11.27 -23.39 14.82
N ALA A 391 -12.44 -23.28 14.18
CA ALA A 391 -13.37 -22.18 14.39
C ALA A 391 -14.83 -22.63 14.22
N ASP A 392 -15.78 -21.76 14.56
CA ASP A 392 -17.20 -21.98 14.25
C ASP A 392 -17.46 -22.03 12.73
N PHE A 393 -16.62 -21.33 11.96
CA PHE A 393 -16.66 -21.33 10.51
C PHE A 393 -15.27 -21.16 9.91
N VAL A 394 -14.93 -21.98 8.92
CA VAL A 394 -13.63 -21.97 8.24
C VAL A 394 -13.87 -22.01 6.74
N ASP A 395 -13.30 -21.07 6.00
CA ASP A 395 -13.31 -21.03 4.54
C ASP A 395 -11.88 -20.88 3.99
N ALA A 396 -11.57 -21.50 2.85
CA ALA A 396 -10.24 -21.44 2.25
C ALA A 396 -10.29 -21.16 0.75
N ILE A 397 -9.29 -20.44 0.24
CA ILE A 397 -9.12 -20.13 -1.18
C ILE A 397 -7.77 -20.70 -1.64
N HIS A 398 -7.79 -21.67 -2.54
CA HIS A 398 -6.62 -22.37 -3.04
C HIS A 398 -6.29 -21.88 -4.44
N THR A 399 -5.15 -21.21 -4.60
CA THR A 399 -4.77 -20.56 -5.87
C THR A 399 -3.50 -21.12 -6.49
N PHE A 400 -2.66 -21.83 -5.74
CA PHE A 400 -1.40 -22.36 -6.25
C PHE A 400 -1.02 -23.76 -5.71
N THR A 401 -1.83 -24.76 -6.06
CA THR A 401 -1.77 -26.15 -5.55
C THR A 401 -0.96 -27.13 -6.40
N GLN A 402 -0.61 -26.78 -7.65
CA GLN A 402 0.06 -27.72 -8.56
C GLN A 402 1.57 -27.75 -8.32
N GLN A 403 2.13 -28.96 -8.19
CA GLN A 403 3.57 -29.16 -8.21
C GLN A 403 4.09 -28.92 -9.63
N HIS A 404 4.84 -27.84 -9.82
CA HIS A 404 5.67 -27.66 -11.01
C HIS A 404 7.13 -27.65 -10.61
N MET A 405 7.95 -28.47 -11.28
CA MET A 405 9.36 -28.67 -10.94
C MET A 405 9.60 -29.04 -9.47
N GLY A 406 8.70 -29.83 -8.88
CA GLY A 406 8.80 -30.29 -7.48
C GLY A 406 8.37 -29.28 -6.42
N LEU A 407 7.90 -28.08 -6.80
CA LEU A 407 7.48 -27.02 -5.90
C LEU A 407 5.97 -26.80 -6.01
N SER A 408 5.20 -27.32 -5.04
CA SER A 408 3.84 -26.84 -4.72
C SER A 408 3.98 -25.95 -3.50
N VAL A 409 3.36 -24.76 -3.52
CA VAL A 409 3.44 -23.82 -2.40
C VAL A 409 2.14 -23.81 -1.60
N GLY A 410 0.98 -23.86 -2.28
CA GLY A 410 -0.33 -23.98 -1.64
C GLY A 410 -0.76 -25.43 -1.42
N ILE A 411 -1.50 -25.66 -0.34
CA ILE A 411 -2.04 -26.97 0.04
C ILE A 411 -3.16 -27.40 -0.91
N LYS A 412 -3.14 -28.65 -1.35
CA LYS A 412 -4.12 -29.21 -2.29
C LYS A 412 -5.31 -29.84 -1.57
N GLN A 413 -5.07 -30.55 -0.47
CA GLN A 413 -6.15 -31.13 0.32
C GLN A 413 -7.09 -30.06 0.88
N PRO A 414 -8.40 -30.36 1.00
CA PRO A 414 -9.35 -29.46 1.63
C PRO A 414 -9.03 -29.34 3.13
N VAL A 415 -9.10 -28.12 3.65
CA VAL A 415 -8.77 -27.76 5.03
C VAL A 415 -9.85 -26.92 5.71
N ALA A 416 -10.94 -26.61 5.01
CA ALA A 416 -12.00 -25.74 5.47
C ALA A 416 -13.39 -26.40 5.36
N HIS A 417 -14.43 -25.73 5.85
CA HIS A 417 -15.81 -26.15 5.57
C HIS A 417 -16.14 -25.94 4.09
N PHE A 418 -15.63 -24.84 3.52
CA PHE A 418 -15.75 -24.46 2.12
C PHE A 418 -14.37 -24.16 1.55
N ASP A 419 -13.90 -25.00 0.63
CA ASP A 419 -12.61 -24.89 -0.05
C ASP A 419 -12.83 -24.48 -1.51
N PHE A 420 -12.45 -23.25 -1.87
CA PHE A 420 -12.58 -22.72 -3.22
C PHE A 420 -11.29 -22.96 -4.00
N TYR A 421 -11.41 -23.46 -5.22
CA TYR A 421 -10.31 -23.69 -6.16
C TYR A 421 -10.52 -22.85 -7.44
N PRO A 422 -10.30 -21.52 -7.39
CA PRO A 422 -10.38 -20.67 -8.57
C PRO A 422 -9.45 -21.17 -9.67
N ASN A 423 -9.99 -21.31 -10.88
CA ASN A 423 -9.28 -21.82 -12.05
C ASN A 423 -8.68 -23.22 -11.82
N GLY A 424 -9.34 -24.04 -10.99
CA GLY A 424 -8.86 -25.37 -10.60
C GLY A 424 -7.85 -25.35 -9.44
N GLY A 425 -7.49 -24.16 -8.96
CA GLY A 425 -6.56 -23.93 -7.88
C GLY A 425 -5.10 -24.23 -8.22
N THR A 426 -4.79 -24.49 -9.49
CA THR A 426 -3.43 -24.84 -9.93
C THR A 426 -2.62 -23.61 -10.28
N PHE A 427 -3.10 -22.82 -11.24
CA PHE A 427 -2.53 -21.55 -11.67
C PHE A 427 -3.62 -20.52 -11.94
N GLN A 428 -3.25 -19.26 -11.82
CA GLN A 428 -4.18 -18.15 -11.93
C GLN A 428 -3.95 -17.38 -13.24
N PRO A 429 -5.01 -17.00 -13.97
CA PRO A 429 -4.89 -16.19 -15.17
C PRO A 429 -4.08 -14.91 -14.89
N GLY A 430 -3.21 -14.54 -15.85
CA GLY A 430 -2.30 -13.40 -15.71
C GLY A 430 -0.99 -13.68 -14.96
N CYS A 431 -0.80 -14.89 -14.40
CA CYS A 431 0.44 -15.29 -13.71
C CYS A 431 1.31 -16.28 -14.53
N HIS A 432 1.15 -16.35 -15.85
CA HIS A 432 1.84 -17.35 -16.69
C HIS A 432 3.36 -17.13 -16.83
N ILE A 433 4.08 -18.25 -16.97
CA ILE A 433 5.54 -18.37 -17.17
C ILE A 433 6.07 -17.58 -18.39
N MET A 434 5.23 -17.20 -19.36
CA MET A 434 5.71 -16.37 -20.49
C MET A 434 6.23 -14.99 -20.03
N HIS A 435 5.79 -14.51 -18.85
CA HIS A 435 6.36 -13.33 -18.19
C HIS A 435 7.69 -13.60 -17.47
N VAL A 436 8.10 -14.87 -17.27
CA VAL A 436 9.42 -15.22 -16.72
C VAL A 436 10.53 -14.78 -17.66
N TYR A 437 10.33 -14.81 -18.99
CA TYR A 437 11.33 -14.28 -19.92
C TYR A 437 11.50 -12.75 -19.76
N ASN A 438 10.38 -12.02 -19.68
CA ASN A 438 10.39 -10.57 -19.42
C ASN A 438 10.91 -10.22 -18.01
N HIS A 439 10.60 -11.03 -16.99
CA HIS A 439 11.08 -10.84 -15.62
C HIS A 439 12.51 -11.32 -15.39
N ILE A 440 13.03 -12.27 -16.16
CA ILE A 440 14.47 -12.62 -16.17
C ILE A 440 15.27 -11.52 -16.85
N VAL A 441 14.76 -10.95 -17.96
CA VAL A 441 15.38 -9.81 -18.63
C VAL A 441 15.38 -8.55 -17.75
N GLN A 442 14.36 -8.36 -16.91
CA GLN A 442 14.23 -7.18 -16.04
C GLN A 442 14.82 -7.36 -14.63
N TYR A 443 14.81 -8.57 -14.07
CA TYR A 443 15.15 -8.85 -12.66
C TYR A 443 16.09 -10.07 -12.45
N GLY A 444 16.59 -10.71 -13.51
CA GLY A 444 17.49 -11.87 -13.42
C GLY A 444 16.83 -13.14 -12.84
N ILE A 445 17.60 -14.01 -12.16
CA ILE A 445 17.13 -15.29 -11.58
C ILE A 445 15.97 -15.09 -10.56
N THR A 446 15.79 -13.87 -10.03
CA THR A 446 14.69 -13.54 -9.12
C THR A 446 13.31 -13.53 -9.79
N GLY A 447 13.22 -13.46 -11.13
CA GLY A 447 11.96 -13.51 -11.88
C GLY A 447 11.13 -14.77 -11.63
N LEU A 448 11.77 -15.90 -11.28
CA LEU A 448 11.10 -17.15 -10.88
C LEU A 448 10.34 -17.00 -9.55
N THR A 449 10.91 -16.26 -8.58
CA THR A 449 10.27 -16.02 -7.28
C THR A 449 9.03 -15.15 -7.42
N GLN A 450 9.02 -14.22 -8.38
CA GLN A 450 7.92 -13.29 -8.60
C GLN A 450 6.71 -13.94 -9.26
N THR A 451 6.92 -14.90 -10.17
CA THR A 451 5.84 -15.71 -10.76
C THR A 451 5.17 -16.62 -9.74
N VAL A 452 5.96 -17.25 -8.85
CA VAL A 452 5.44 -18.04 -7.73
C VAL A 452 4.62 -17.17 -6.77
N LYS A 453 5.12 -15.98 -6.43
CA LYS A 453 4.38 -15.01 -5.59
C LYS A 453 3.05 -14.58 -6.25
N CYS A 454 2.99 -14.35 -7.56
CA CYS A 454 1.75 -13.93 -8.26
C CYS A 454 0.58 -14.89 -8.07
N ALA A 455 0.79 -16.18 -8.32
CA ALA A 455 -0.28 -17.18 -8.21
C ALA A 455 -0.68 -17.43 -6.74
N HIS A 456 0.29 -17.38 -5.82
CA HIS A 456 0.07 -17.56 -4.39
C HIS A 456 -0.72 -16.38 -3.77
N GLU A 457 -0.28 -15.15 -4.03
CA GLU A 457 -0.89 -13.90 -3.54
C GLU A 457 -2.25 -13.61 -4.18
N ARG A 458 -2.62 -14.30 -5.27
CA ARG A 458 -3.95 -14.16 -5.91
C ARG A 458 -5.08 -14.41 -4.92
N SER A 459 -4.92 -15.34 -3.98
CA SER A 459 -5.92 -15.61 -2.93
C SER A 459 -6.26 -14.36 -2.12
N VAL A 460 -5.26 -13.55 -1.76
CA VAL A 460 -5.42 -12.25 -1.08
C VAL A 460 -6.20 -11.28 -1.95
N HIS A 461 -5.83 -11.15 -3.22
CA HIS A 461 -6.50 -10.23 -4.14
C HIS A 461 -7.96 -10.62 -4.43
N LEU A 462 -8.27 -11.92 -4.50
CA LEU A 462 -9.65 -12.40 -4.61
C LEU A 462 -10.46 -12.07 -3.35
N PHE A 463 -9.84 -12.15 -2.17
CA PHE A 463 -10.49 -11.74 -0.93
C PHE A 463 -10.72 -10.22 -0.88
N ILE A 464 -9.74 -9.41 -1.29
CA ILE A 464 -9.88 -7.94 -1.43
C ILE A 464 -11.00 -7.59 -2.42
N ASP A 465 -11.06 -8.25 -3.59
CA ASP A 465 -12.13 -8.07 -4.57
C ASP A 465 -13.51 -8.35 -3.95
N SER A 466 -13.62 -9.42 -3.16
CA SER A 466 -14.86 -9.78 -2.49
C SER A 466 -15.35 -8.74 -1.46
N LEU A 467 -14.42 -7.99 -0.86
CA LEU A 467 -14.73 -6.86 0.03
C LEU A 467 -15.17 -5.65 -0.78
N ARG A 468 -14.35 -5.24 -1.75
CA ARG A 468 -14.55 -4.02 -2.55
C ARG A 468 -15.80 -4.07 -3.41
N TYR A 469 -16.09 -5.22 -4.00
CA TYR A 469 -17.19 -5.40 -4.95
C TYR A 469 -18.32 -6.26 -4.37
N SER A 470 -18.83 -5.87 -3.20
CA SER A 470 -19.90 -6.57 -2.46
C SER A 470 -21.18 -6.82 -3.28
N GLN A 471 -21.45 -6.01 -4.30
CA GLN A 471 -22.60 -6.15 -5.23
C GLN A 471 -22.29 -7.03 -6.46
N LYS A 472 -21.01 -7.32 -6.72
CA LYS A 472 -20.54 -8.17 -7.83
C LYS A 472 -19.79 -9.38 -7.29
N GLN A 473 -20.45 -10.12 -6.41
CA GLN A 473 -19.89 -11.31 -5.77
C GLN A 473 -19.51 -12.39 -6.79
N ILE A 474 -18.36 -13.02 -6.56
CA ILE A 474 -17.87 -14.17 -7.30
C ILE A 474 -18.54 -15.43 -6.76
N THR A 475 -19.19 -16.20 -7.63
CA THR A 475 -19.88 -17.44 -7.26
C THR A 475 -18.99 -18.66 -7.55
N GLY A 476 -18.83 -19.51 -6.55
CA GLY A 476 -18.23 -20.84 -6.69
C GLY A 476 -19.30 -21.92 -6.71
N TYR A 477 -18.99 -23.04 -7.35
CA TYR A 477 -19.89 -24.18 -7.52
C TYR A 477 -19.29 -25.47 -6.99
N SER A 478 -20.06 -26.18 -6.18
CA SER A 478 -19.69 -27.47 -5.62
C SER A 478 -19.52 -28.49 -6.74
N CYS A 479 -18.34 -29.08 -6.84
CA CYS A 479 -18.04 -30.04 -7.89
C CYS A 479 -16.99 -31.05 -7.42
N LYS A 480 -16.92 -32.22 -8.09
CA LYS A 480 -15.97 -33.28 -7.74
C LYS A 480 -14.53 -32.88 -8.08
N ASN A 481 -14.33 -32.27 -9.24
CA ASN A 481 -13.04 -31.83 -9.75
C ASN A 481 -13.23 -30.76 -10.84
N MET A 482 -12.12 -30.15 -11.25
CA MET A 482 -12.12 -29.10 -12.27
C MET A 482 -12.58 -29.62 -13.63
N GLN A 483 -12.26 -30.86 -14.02
CA GLN A 483 -12.68 -31.40 -15.32
C GLN A 483 -14.21 -31.51 -15.46
N MET A 484 -14.91 -31.89 -14.38
CA MET A 484 -16.38 -31.92 -14.37
C MET A 484 -16.97 -30.51 -14.35
N PHE A 485 -16.29 -29.58 -13.68
CA PHE A 485 -16.67 -28.17 -13.69
C PHE A 485 -16.56 -27.61 -15.11
N ASP A 486 -15.42 -27.79 -15.81
CA ASP A 486 -15.19 -27.30 -17.18
C ASP A 486 -16.19 -27.88 -18.20
N LYS A 487 -16.75 -29.07 -17.95
CA LYS A 487 -17.83 -29.69 -18.75
C LYS A 487 -19.25 -29.16 -18.45
N GLY A 488 -19.40 -28.19 -17.55
CA GLY A 488 -20.66 -27.50 -17.26
C GLY A 488 -21.59 -28.25 -16.34
N ARG A 489 -21.12 -29.36 -15.75
CA ARG A 489 -21.98 -30.31 -15.03
C ARG A 489 -22.33 -29.88 -13.61
N CYS A 490 -21.72 -28.80 -13.13
CA CYS A 490 -21.77 -28.38 -11.73
C CYS A 490 -22.40 -27.00 -11.49
N LEU A 491 -23.00 -26.35 -12.50
CA LEU A 491 -23.53 -24.98 -12.39
C LEU A 491 -24.90 -24.87 -11.68
N ASP A 492 -25.29 -25.86 -10.87
CA ASP A 492 -26.55 -25.81 -10.10
C ASP A 492 -26.31 -25.18 -8.72
N CYS A 493 -27.17 -24.22 -8.34
CA CYS A 493 -27.14 -23.55 -7.04
C CYS A 493 -28.08 -24.17 -5.99
N ARG A 494 -28.94 -25.12 -6.38
CA ARG A 494 -29.91 -25.74 -5.47
C ARG A 494 -29.20 -26.54 -4.36
N ALA A 495 -29.87 -26.66 -3.21
CA ALA A 495 -29.38 -27.42 -2.05
C ALA A 495 -27.95 -27.07 -1.62
N HIS A 496 -27.62 -25.77 -1.61
CA HIS A 496 -26.30 -25.24 -1.21
C HIS A 496 -25.13 -25.64 -2.11
N ARG A 497 -25.39 -26.05 -3.36
CA ARG A 497 -24.35 -26.39 -4.35
C ARG A 497 -23.60 -25.19 -4.94
N CYS A 498 -23.98 -23.97 -4.58
CA CYS A 498 -23.18 -22.78 -4.85
C CYS A 498 -23.04 -21.89 -3.60
N ASN A 499 -21.95 -21.14 -3.55
CA ASN A 499 -21.66 -20.18 -2.48
C ASN A 499 -20.81 -19.02 -3.01
N THR A 500 -20.75 -17.92 -2.26
CA THR A 500 -19.94 -16.74 -2.61
C THR A 500 -18.50 -16.93 -2.12
N LEU A 501 -17.53 -16.63 -2.97
CA LEU A 501 -16.11 -16.59 -2.58
C LEU A 501 -15.82 -15.33 -1.74
N GLY A 502 -15.06 -15.51 -0.66
CA GLY A 502 -14.50 -14.41 0.13
C GLY A 502 -15.39 -13.93 1.29
N TYR A 503 -15.39 -12.62 1.54
CA TYR A 503 -15.89 -12.07 2.81
C TYR A 503 -17.39 -12.35 3.05
N HIS A 504 -18.22 -12.23 2.01
CA HIS A 504 -19.68 -12.38 2.11
C HIS A 504 -20.18 -13.82 1.92
N ILE A 505 -19.33 -14.83 2.09
CA ILE A 505 -19.71 -16.24 2.02
C ILE A 505 -20.88 -16.55 2.97
N ARG A 506 -21.82 -17.38 2.50
CA ARG A 506 -22.91 -17.89 3.35
C ARG A 506 -22.36 -18.96 4.30
N LYS A 507 -22.38 -18.66 5.60
CA LYS A 507 -22.01 -19.58 6.67
C LYS A 507 -23.11 -20.63 6.84
N ALA A 508 -22.88 -21.86 6.37
CA ALA A 508 -23.80 -22.97 6.53
C ALA A 508 -23.09 -24.15 7.20
N ARG A 509 -23.78 -24.86 8.09
CA ARG A 509 -23.25 -26.11 8.67
C ARG A 509 -23.31 -27.20 7.62
N VAL A 510 -22.15 -27.77 7.33
CA VAL A 510 -21.98 -28.84 6.35
C VAL A 510 -21.35 -30.06 7.03
N PRO A 511 -21.75 -31.29 6.67
CA PRO A 511 -21.27 -32.51 7.33
C PRO A 511 -19.79 -32.84 7.07
N GLY A 512 -19.11 -32.08 6.19
CA GLY A 512 -17.69 -32.20 5.91
C GLY A 512 -17.22 -31.12 4.93
N SER A 513 -15.93 -31.12 4.59
CA SER A 513 -15.32 -30.17 3.65
C SER A 513 -15.90 -30.30 2.25
N GLN A 514 -16.28 -29.17 1.66
CA GLN A 514 -16.83 -29.12 0.31
C GLN A 514 -15.91 -28.35 -0.63
N ARG A 515 -15.67 -28.90 -1.82
CA ARG A 515 -14.84 -28.28 -2.86
C ARG A 515 -15.70 -27.48 -3.83
N PHE A 516 -15.34 -26.23 -4.02
CA PHE A 516 -15.99 -25.29 -4.93
C PHE A 516 -15.04 -24.87 -6.05
N PHE A 517 -15.54 -24.84 -7.28
CA PHE A 517 -14.78 -24.46 -8.47
C PHE A 517 -15.43 -23.27 -9.16
N LEU A 518 -14.60 -22.48 -9.83
CA LEU A 518 -14.97 -21.28 -10.56
C LEU A 518 -13.84 -20.88 -11.51
N LYS A 519 -14.14 -20.01 -12.47
CA LYS A 519 -13.14 -19.28 -13.29
C LYS A 519 -13.08 -17.82 -12.84
N THR A 520 -11.97 -17.14 -13.14
CA THR A 520 -11.78 -15.70 -12.88
C THR A 520 -11.07 -15.03 -14.05
N GLN A 521 -11.16 -13.69 -14.12
CA GLN A 521 -10.33 -12.91 -15.04
C GLN A 521 -8.88 -12.79 -14.53
N PRO A 522 -7.93 -12.34 -15.38
CA PRO A 522 -6.55 -12.06 -14.97
C PRO A 522 -6.35 -10.85 -14.05
N GLN A 523 -7.29 -9.90 -14.06
CA GLN A 523 -7.19 -8.63 -13.33
C GLN A 523 -8.50 -8.32 -12.59
N MET A 524 -8.40 -7.48 -11.55
CA MET A 524 -9.53 -7.04 -10.76
C MET A 524 -10.38 -6.02 -11.56
N PRO A 525 -11.72 -6.08 -11.57
CA PRO A 525 -12.56 -7.04 -10.85
C PRO A 525 -12.51 -8.46 -11.44
N PHE A 526 -12.36 -9.47 -10.59
CA PHE A 526 -12.05 -10.84 -11.04
C PHE A 526 -13.26 -11.64 -11.54
N LYS A 527 -14.48 -11.13 -11.29
CA LYS A 527 -15.73 -11.83 -11.60
C LYS A 527 -15.88 -12.14 -13.10
N VAL A 528 -16.37 -13.34 -13.36
CA VAL A 528 -16.91 -13.78 -14.65
C VAL A 528 -18.31 -14.39 -14.45
N TYR A 529 -18.99 -14.66 -15.56
CA TYR A 529 -20.24 -15.41 -15.58
C TYR A 529 -19.98 -16.78 -16.23
N HIS A 530 -20.59 -17.84 -15.67
CA HIS A 530 -20.43 -19.22 -16.15
C HIS A 530 -21.69 -19.66 -16.88
N TYR A 531 -21.55 -20.24 -18.07
CA TYR A 531 -22.68 -20.65 -18.91
C TYR A 531 -22.50 -22.09 -19.38
N GLN A 532 -23.46 -22.97 -19.09
CA GLN A 532 -23.43 -24.31 -19.66
C GLN A 532 -23.99 -24.30 -21.08
N PHE A 533 -23.18 -24.71 -22.06
CA PHE A 533 -23.64 -24.99 -23.41
C PHE A 533 -23.84 -26.48 -23.61
N LYS A 534 -24.96 -26.86 -24.23
CA LYS A 534 -25.22 -28.23 -24.70
C LYS A 534 -25.56 -28.18 -26.18
N ILE A 535 -24.73 -28.80 -27.01
CA ILE A 535 -24.90 -28.84 -28.46
C ILE A 535 -25.12 -30.30 -28.87
N HIS A 536 -26.15 -30.53 -29.69
CA HIS A 536 -26.49 -31.84 -30.23
C HIS A 536 -26.19 -31.85 -31.73
N PHE A 537 -25.27 -32.70 -32.17
CA PHE A 537 -24.90 -32.84 -33.57
C PHE A 537 -25.82 -33.88 -34.24
N ILE A 538 -26.56 -33.46 -35.26
CA ILE A 538 -27.64 -34.27 -35.86
C ILE A 538 -27.17 -35.04 -37.10
N HIS A 539 -25.99 -34.73 -37.65
CA HIS A 539 -25.46 -35.33 -38.87
C HIS A 539 -24.07 -35.95 -38.66
N GLU A 540 -23.84 -37.12 -39.28
CA GLU A 540 -22.53 -37.74 -39.39
C GLU A 540 -21.63 -36.94 -40.35
N PHE A 541 -20.43 -36.62 -39.89
CA PHE A 541 -19.40 -36.02 -40.75
C PHE A 541 -18.82 -37.12 -41.67
N GLN A 542 -18.87 -36.91 -42.98
CA GLN A 542 -18.34 -37.87 -43.97
C GLN A 542 -16.81 -37.96 -43.98
N GLU A 543 -16.10 -37.04 -43.32
CA GLU A 543 -14.64 -37.05 -43.19
C GLU A 543 -14.20 -37.36 -41.75
N PRO A 544 -13.24 -38.29 -41.53
CA PRO A 544 -12.96 -38.84 -40.21
C PRO A 544 -12.09 -37.95 -39.30
N ARG A 545 -11.72 -36.73 -39.69
CA ARG A 545 -10.81 -35.87 -38.91
C ARG A 545 -11.11 -34.39 -39.07
N ILE A 546 -11.94 -33.86 -38.20
CA ILE A 546 -12.05 -32.42 -37.98
C ILE A 546 -11.79 -32.21 -36.49
N ASP A 547 -10.89 -31.29 -36.14
CA ASP A 547 -10.80 -30.69 -34.80
C ASP A 547 -11.60 -29.38 -34.84
N PRO A 548 -12.93 -29.40 -34.69
CA PRO A 548 -13.70 -28.18 -34.90
C PRO A 548 -13.49 -27.23 -33.73
N THR A 549 -12.97 -26.05 -34.05
CA THR A 549 -12.95 -24.91 -33.14
C THR A 549 -14.27 -24.17 -33.32
N PHE A 550 -15.09 -24.12 -32.28
CA PHE A 550 -16.33 -23.36 -32.30
C PHE A 550 -16.08 -21.97 -31.76
N THR A 551 -16.82 -21.00 -32.30
CA THR A 551 -16.84 -19.65 -31.78
C THR A 551 -18.27 -19.28 -31.44
N ILE A 552 -18.52 -18.88 -30.20
CA ILE A 552 -19.84 -18.47 -29.71
C ILE A 552 -19.84 -16.95 -29.48
N SER A 553 -20.91 -16.30 -29.92
CA SER A 553 -21.23 -14.93 -29.53
C SER A 553 -22.51 -14.93 -28.71
N LEU A 554 -22.49 -14.23 -27.57
CA LEU A 554 -23.62 -14.06 -26.67
C LEU A 554 -24.12 -12.62 -26.78
N THR A 555 -25.35 -12.44 -27.25
CA THR A 555 -26.01 -11.14 -27.33
C THR A 555 -27.02 -11.02 -26.18
N GLY A 556 -26.89 -9.97 -25.38
CA GLY A 556 -27.66 -9.77 -24.15
C GLY A 556 -28.36 -8.41 -24.10
N ASN A 557 -29.21 -8.22 -23.09
CA ASN A 557 -29.90 -6.95 -22.86
C ASN A 557 -29.04 -5.89 -22.16
N LYS A 558 -27.85 -6.26 -21.68
CA LYS A 558 -26.91 -5.37 -20.99
C LYS A 558 -25.65 -5.10 -21.80
N ASP A 559 -25.04 -6.17 -22.29
CA ASP A 559 -23.82 -6.18 -23.08
C ASP A 559 -23.79 -7.44 -23.95
N ASP A 560 -22.97 -7.39 -24.99
CA ASP A 560 -22.68 -8.48 -25.90
C ASP A 560 -21.24 -8.97 -25.71
N VAL A 561 -21.02 -10.26 -25.91
CA VAL A 561 -19.70 -10.88 -25.91
C VAL A 561 -19.52 -11.63 -27.21
N GLU A 562 -18.56 -11.22 -28.01
CA GLU A 562 -18.25 -11.85 -29.30
C GLU A 562 -17.03 -12.75 -29.19
N ASN A 563 -16.96 -13.72 -30.10
CA ASN A 563 -15.76 -14.51 -30.37
C ASN A 563 -15.25 -15.39 -29.21
N LEU A 564 -16.13 -15.99 -28.41
CA LEU A 564 -15.76 -16.97 -27.40
C LEU A 564 -15.35 -18.28 -28.07
N SER A 565 -14.06 -18.62 -28.06
CA SER A 565 -13.57 -19.88 -28.59
C SER A 565 -13.90 -21.05 -27.66
N ILE A 566 -14.42 -22.14 -28.24
CA ILE A 566 -14.64 -23.42 -27.57
C ILE A 566 -13.82 -24.47 -28.33
N THR A 567 -12.91 -25.08 -27.59
CA THR A 567 -12.12 -26.24 -28.06
C THR A 567 -12.77 -27.50 -27.49
N LEU A 568 -13.10 -28.45 -28.35
CA LEU A 568 -13.67 -29.73 -27.91
C LEU A 568 -12.55 -30.69 -27.57
N ASP A 569 -12.55 -31.25 -26.35
CA ASP A 569 -11.55 -32.22 -25.89
C ASP A 569 -11.75 -33.65 -26.45
N ALA A 570 -12.72 -33.86 -27.35
CA ALA A 570 -13.04 -35.17 -27.91
C ALA A 570 -13.45 -35.08 -29.38
N GLU A 571 -12.96 -36.04 -30.16
CA GLU A 571 -13.31 -36.25 -31.57
C GLU A 571 -14.83 -36.45 -31.70
N ILE A 572 -15.48 -35.71 -32.61
CA ILE A 572 -16.90 -35.92 -32.93
C ILE A 572 -16.96 -37.09 -33.92
N LEU A 573 -16.99 -38.33 -33.39
CA LEU A 573 -17.02 -39.55 -34.21
C LEU A 573 -18.44 -40.04 -34.53
N GLU A 574 -19.44 -39.67 -33.72
CA GLU A 574 -20.85 -40.07 -33.86
C GLU A 574 -21.80 -38.94 -33.39
N PRO A 575 -23.12 -38.99 -33.70
CA PRO A 575 -24.12 -38.07 -33.15
C PRO A 575 -24.18 -38.16 -31.61
N ASP A 576 -23.57 -37.20 -30.90
CA ASP A 576 -23.55 -37.16 -29.43
C ASP A 576 -23.81 -35.74 -28.87
N VAL A 577 -24.18 -35.67 -27.59
CA VAL A 577 -24.40 -34.42 -26.85
C VAL A 577 -23.11 -34.01 -26.14
N HIS A 578 -22.60 -32.86 -26.57
CA HIS A 578 -21.38 -32.28 -26.05
C HIS A 578 -21.69 -31.12 -25.08
N THR A 579 -21.01 -31.07 -23.91
CA THR A 579 -21.30 -30.12 -22.83
C THR A 579 -20.06 -29.40 -22.28
N TRP A 580 -20.11 -28.06 -22.17
CA TRP A 580 -18.99 -27.16 -21.81
C TRP A 580 -19.45 -25.99 -20.92
N THR A 581 -18.54 -25.22 -20.30
CA THR A 581 -18.82 -24.13 -19.31
C THR A 581 -18.25 -22.77 -19.68
#